data_AF-A0AAP3HDR5-F1
#
_entry.id   AF-A0AAP3HDR5-F1
#
_cell.length_a   1.000
_cell.length_b   1.000
_cell.length_c   1.000
_cell.angle_alpha   90.00
_cell.angle_beta   90.00
_cell.angle_gamma   90.00
#
_symmetry.space_group_name_H-M   'P 1'
#
loop_
_entity.id
_entity.type
_entity.pdbx_description
1 polymer ?
#
loop_
_entity_poly.entity_id
_entity_poly.type
_entity_poly.pdbx_seq_one_letter_code
_entity_poly.pdbx_strand_id
1 'polypeptide(L)'
;MSLQAHLDTLQHVARDKPFFQTQRKSRFTPNSLQKWFKSLYDKAGIIGASSHSGRRTFITRLIEQGADIKAVSRLAGHANIVTTAIYVEDNPDRLKRIANLAIF
;
A
#
# COMPACT_ATOMS: atom_id res chain seq x y z
N MET A 1 -10.55 14.51 7.27
CA MET A 1 -9.54 14.61 8.35
C MET A 1 -8.18 14.60 7.67
N SER A 2 -7.51 15.74 7.55
CA SER A 2 -6.23 15.88 6.83
C SER A 2 -5.07 15.40 7.73
N LEU A 3 -3.95 14.96 7.12
CA LEU A 3 -2.73 14.63 7.86
C LEU A 3 -2.28 15.80 8.74
N GLN A 4 -2.42 17.04 8.23
CA GLN A 4 -2.11 18.26 8.97
C GLN A 4 -2.91 18.36 10.27
N ALA A 5 -4.23 18.14 10.21
CA ALA A 5 -5.07 18.19 11.40
C ALA A 5 -4.64 17.14 12.45
N HIS A 6 -4.18 15.96 12.03
CA HIS A 6 -3.63 14.95 12.96
C HIS A 6 -2.29 15.41 13.56
N LEU A 7 -1.39 15.97 12.75
CA LEU A 7 -0.12 16.52 13.23
C LEU A 7 -0.31 17.62 14.27
N ASP A 8 -1.31 18.48 14.07
CA ASP A 8 -1.64 19.54 15.01
C ASP A 8 -2.04 18.97 16.38
N THR A 9 -2.73 17.82 16.42
CA THR A 9 -3.03 17.12 17.68
C THR A 9 -1.80 16.51 18.38
N LEU A 10 -0.69 16.33 17.65
CA LEU A 10 0.54 15.72 18.15
C LEU A 10 1.57 16.75 18.65
N GLN A 11 1.32 18.06 18.51
CA GLN A 11 2.31 19.12 18.84
C GLN A 11 2.82 19.09 20.29
N HIS A 12 2.08 18.48 21.22
CA HIS A 12 2.44 18.32 22.63
C HIS A 12 2.67 16.87 23.05
N VAL A 13 2.79 15.95 22.10
CA VAL A 13 2.95 14.52 22.35
C VAL A 13 4.43 14.14 22.25
N ALA A 14 4.93 13.45 23.27
CA ALA A 14 6.30 12.96 23.31
C ALA A 14 6.62 12.05 22.09
N ARG A 15 7.83 12.20 21.54
CA ARG A 15 8.26 11.55 20.27
C ARG A 15 8.40 10.03 20.35
N ASP A 16 8.39 9.48 21.56
CA ASP A 16 8.42 8.05 21.84
C ASP A 16 7.05 7.38 21.64
N LYS A 17 5.97 8.18 21.57
CA LYS A 17 4.62 7.68 21.36
C LYS A 17 4.34 7.32 19.90
N PRO A 18 3.43 6.37 19.65
CA PRO A 18 3.07 5.97 18.29
C PRO A 18 2.39 7.13 17.56
N PHE A 19 2.75 7.32 16.29
CA PHE A 19 2.14 8.35 15.44
C PHE A 19 0.64 8.14 15.27
N PHE A 20 0.21 6.89 15.04
CA PHE A 20 -1.19 6.49 15.06
C PHE A 20 -1.49 5.69 16.32
N GLN A 21 -2.49 6.11 17.08
CA GLN A 21 -2.88 5.49 18.34
C GLN A 21 -4.26 4.87 18.24
N THR A 22 -4.48 3.82 19.03
CA THR A 22 -5.83 3.30 19.27
C THR A 22 -6.63 4.27 20.13
N GLN A 23 -7.94 4.05 20.26
CA GLN A 23 -8.79 4.81 21.19
C GLN A 23 -8.30 4.72 22.66
N ARG A 24 -7.50 3.71 22.99
CA ARG A 24 -6.88 3.52 24.32
C ARG A 24 -5.50 4.20 24.45
N LYS A 25 -5.12 5.07 23.50
CA LYS A 25 -3.83 5.79 23.45
C LYS A 25 -2.59 4.87 23.40
N SER A 26 -2.75 3.67 22.83
CA SER A 26 -1.69 2.66 22.71
C SER A 26 -1.35 2.34 21.25
N ARG A 27 -0.30 1.54 21.03
CA ARG A 27 0.07 1.00 19.70
C ARG A 27 -1.04 0.09 19.17
N PHE A 28 -1.27 0.12 17.87
CA PHE A 28 -2.04 -0.93 17.21
C PHE A 28 -1.28 -2.26 17.28
N THR A 29 -1.99 -3.33 17.60
CA THR A 29 -1.50 -4.69 17.34
C THR A 29 -1.79 -5.05 15.88
N PRO A 30 -1.02 -5.97 15.27
CA PRO A 30 -1.27 -6.42 13.90
C PRO A 30 -2.72 -6.87 13.67
N ASN A 31 -3.27 -7.65 14.61
CA ASN A 31 -4.65 -8.14 14.55
C ASN A 31 -5.68 -7.01 14.62
N SER A 32 -5.46 -6.02 15.49
CA SER A 32 -6.37 -4.87 15.60
C SER A 32 -6.38 -4.05 14.31
N LEU A 33 -5.21 -3.83 13.70
CA LEU A 33 -5.10 -3.09 12.46
C LEU A 33 -5.72 -3.86 11.28
N GLN A 34 -5.53 -5.18 11.23
CA GLN A 34 -6.17 -6.04 10.24
C GLN A 34 -7.69 -5.96 10.30
N LYS A 35 -8.27 -6.08 11.50
CA LYS A 35 -9.72 -5.95 11.71
C LYS A 35 -10.24 -4.56 11.33
N TRP A 36 -9.47 -3.52 11.66
CA TRP A 36 -9.82 -2.15 11.29
C TRP A 36 -9.88 -1.97 9.77
N PHE A 37 -8.87 -2.44 9.03
CA PHE A 37 -8.89 -2.41 7.56
C PHE A 37 -10.03 -3.25 6.97
N LYS A 38 -10.29 -4.44 7.51
CA LYS A 38 -11.42 -5.27 7.06
C LYS A 38 -12.74 -4.53 7.19
N SER A 39 -13.00 -3.91 8.36
CA SER A 39 -14.20 -3.10 8.58
C SER A 39 -14.27 -1.89 7.64
N LEU A 40 -13.14 -1.25 7.34
CA LEU A 40 -13.08 -0.14 6.39
C LEU A 40 -13.50 -0.59 4.99
N TYR A 41 -12.96 -1.72 4.50
CA TYR A 41 -13.32 -2.28 3.20
C TYR A 41 -14.79 -2.72 3.14
N ASP A 42 -15.31 -3.32 4.21
CA ASP A 42 -16.71 -3.74 4.28
C ASP A 42 -17.66 -2.54 4.19
N LYS A 43 -17.36 -1.45 4.91
CA LYS A 43 -18.12 -0.20 4.82
C LYS A 43 -18.04 0.46 3.45
N ALA A 44 -16.95 0.24 2.72
CA ALA A 44 -16.78 0.70 1.35
C ALA A 44 -17.43 -0.24 0.31
N GLY A 45 -18.04 -1.36 0.73
CA GLY A 45 -18.65 -2.34 -0.17
C GLY A 45 -17.65 -3.20 -0.95
N ILE A 46 -16.38 -3.26 -0.53
CA ILE A 46 -15.34 -4.00 -1.23
C ILE A 46 -15.28 -5.44 -0.69
N ILE A 47 -15.84 -6.37 -1.46
CA ILE A 47 -15.95 -7.79 -1.09
C ILE A 47 -14.58 -8.47 -1.18
N GLY A 48 -14.25 -9.30 -0.17
CA GLY A 48 -13.05 -10.13 -0.16
C GLY A 48 -11.73 -9.39 0.11
N ALA A 49 -11.76 -8.09 0.38
CA ALA A 49 -10.56 -7.34 0.70
C ALA A 49 -10.04 -7.62 2.13
N SER A 50 -8.73 -7.50 2.28
CA SER A 50 -7.98 -7.66 3.53
C SER A 50 -7.05 -6.48 3.75
N SER A 51 -6.37 -6.43 4.90
CA SER A 51 -5.34 -5.42 5.18
C SER A 51 -4.21 -5.36 4.15
N HIS A 52 -3.98 -6.44 3.40
CA HIS A 52 -2.96 -6.50 2.36
C HIS A 52 -3.47 -6.03 0.99
N SER A 53 -4.79 -5.94 0.77
CA SER A 53 -5.37 -5.64 -0.54
C SER A 53 -4.86 -4.32 -1.11
N GLY A 54 -4.80 -3.24 -0.31
CA GLY A 54 -4.25 -1.96 -0.76
C GLY A 54 -2.79 -2.06 -1.21
N ARG A 55 -1.96 -2.84 -0.49
CA ARG A 55 -0.56 -3.07 -0.86
C ARG A 55 -0.44 -3.88 -2.15
N ARG A 56 -1.28 -4.91 -2.33
CA ARG A 56 -1.33 -5.70 -3.57
C ARG A 56 -1.72 -4.81 -4.75
N THR A 57 -2.78 -4.01 -4.61
CA THR A 57 -3.20 -3.06 -5.63
C THR A 57 -2.11 -2.05 -5.97
N PHE A 58 -1.40 -1.52 -4.97
CA PHE A 58 -0.27 -0.60 -5.19
C PHE A 58 0.82 -1.26 -6.05
N ILE A 59 1.23 -2.48 -5.73
CA ILE A 59 2.24 -3.22 -6.49
C ILE A 59 1.74 -3.51 -7.91
N THR A 60 0.55 -4.10 -8.05
CA THR A 60 -0.05 -4.42 -9.36
C THR A 60 -0.11 -3.20 -10.26
N ARG A 61 -0.62 -2.06 -9.77
CA ARG A 61 -0.76 -0.84 -10.57
C ARG A 61 0.59 -0.28 -11.04
N LEU A 62 1.61 -0.30 -10.20
CA LEU A 62 2.94 0.16 -10.61
C LEU A 62 3.51 -0.73 -11.72
N ILE A 63 3.37 -2.05 -11.60
CA ILE A 63 3.80 -2.99 -12.64
C ILE A 63 3.00 -2.80 -13.94
N GLU A 64 1.68 -2.62 -13.87
CA GLU A 64 0.82 -2.37 -15.03
C GLU A 64 1.14 -1.06 -15.77
N GLN A 65 1.63 -0.07 -15.04
CA GLN A 65 2.10 1.22 -15.57
C GLN A 65 3.53 1.15 -16.14
N GLY A 66 4.19 -0.01 -16.05
CA GLY A 66 5.54 -0.20 -16.60
C GLY A 66 6.67 0.24 -15.67
N ALA A 67 6.38 0.42 -14.37
CA ALA A 67 7.44 0.71 -13.40
C ALA A 67 8.43 -0.48 -13.29
N ASP A 68 9.71 -0.17 -13.12
CA ASP A 68 10.75 -1.17 -12.94
C ASP A 68 10.50 -2.05 -11.70
N ILE A 69 10.59 -3.37 -11.88
CA ILE A 69 10.33 -4.35 -10.81
C ILE A 69 11.25 -4.17 -9.60
N LYS A 70 12.51 -3.75 -9.78
CA LYS A 70 13.41 -3.49 -8.64
C LYS A 70 12.94 -2.27 -7.85
N ALA A 71 12.52 -1.20 -8.53
CA ALA A 71 11.92 -0.04 -7.90
C ALA A 71 10.65 -0.41 -7.12
N VAL A 72 9.73 -1.15 -7.73
CA VAL A 72 8.50 -1.61 -7.07
C VAL A 72 8.81 -2.49 -5.85
N SER A 73 9.78 -3.39 -5.95
CA SER A 73 10.21 -4.24 -4.83
C SER A 73 10.76 -3.43 -3.66
N ARG A 74 11.52 -2.36 -3.94
CA ARG A 74 12.04 -1.44 -2.91
C ARG A 74 10.93 -0.63 -2.25
N LEU A 75 9.98 -0.11 -3.03
CA LEU A 75 8.83 0.64 -2.52
C LEU A 75 7.90 -0.23 -1.67
N ALA A 76 7.70 -1.48 -2.07
CA ALA A 76 7.01 -2.46 -1.24
C ALA A 76 7.84 -2.78 0.02
N GLY A 77 9.15 -2.79 -0.05
CA GLY A 77 10.02 -3.25 1.04
C GLY A 77 10.09 -4.78 1.10
N HIS A 78 10.09 -5.46 -0.05
CA HIS A 78 10.33 -6.89 -0.12
C HIS A 78 11.83 -7.17 -0.06
N ALA A 79 12.22 -8.05 0.88
CA ALA A 79 13.61 -8.50 1.01
C ALA A 79 14.07 -9.37 -0.19
N ASN A 80 13.13 -10.04 -0.86
CA ASN A 80 13.38 -10.85 -2.04
C ASN A 80 12.52 -10.35 -3.21
N ILE A 81 13.15 -10.06 -4.35
CA ILE A 81 12.48 -9.62 -5.57
C ILE A 81 11.48 -10.66 -6.11
N VAL A 82 11.70 -11.95 -5.83
CA VAL A 82 10.79 -13.04 -6.21
C VAL A 82 9.39 -12.81 -5.64
N THR A 83 9.27 -12.23 -4.44
CA THR A 83 7.97 -11.87 -3.85
C THR A 83 7.23 -10.79 -4.66
N THR A 84 7.97 -9.91 -5.34
CA THR A 84 7.40 -8.90 -6.25
C THR A 84 7.10 -9.49 -7.63
N ALA A 85 7.90 -10.47 -8.07
CA ALA A 85 7.74 -11.11 -9.38
C ALA A 85 6.38 -11.80 -9.58
N ILE A 86 5.71 -12.24 -8.50
CA ILE A 86 4.36 -12.82 -8.58
C ILE A 86 3.30 -11.86 -9.15
N TYR A 87 3.59 -10.55 -9.20
CA TYR A 87 2.70 -9.53 -9.77
C TYR A 87 3.02 -9.19 -11.23
N VAL A 88 4.06 -9.79 -11.79
CA VAL A 88 4.44 -9.58 -13.19
C VAL A 88 3.71 -10.61 -14.04
N GLU A 89 2.60 -10.19 -14.61
CA GLU A 89 1.85 -11.00 -15.58
C GLU A 89 2.29 -10.67 -17.01
N ASP A 90 2.19 -11.65 -17.90
CA ASP A 90 2.31 -11.38 -19.34
C ASP A 90 1.05 -10.68 -19.82
N ASN A 91 1.17 -9.40 -20.18
CA ASN A 91 0.05 -8.56 -20.57
C ASN A 91 0.39 -7.90 -21.92
N PRO A 92 -0.17 -8.40 -23.03
CA PRO A 92 0.09 -7.87 -24.37
C PRO A 92 -0.22 -6.38 -24.51
N ASP A 93 -1.27 -5.88 -23.85
CA ASP A 93 -1.63 -4.46 -23.90
C ASP A 93 -0.57 -3.61 -23.19
N ARG A 94 -0.03 -4.09 -22.07
CA ARG A 94 1.09 -3.42 -21.38
C ARG A 94 2.32 -3.36 -22.27
N LEU A 95 2.68 -4.47 -22.90
CA LEU A 95 3.83 -4.54 -23.82
C LEU A 95 3.65 -3.57 -25.00
N LYS A 96 2.45 -3.54 -25.61
CA LYS A 96 2.12 -2.59 -26.67
C LYS A 96 2.25 -1.14 -26.22
N ARG A 97 1.75 -0.79 -25.03
CA ARG A 97 1.89 0.57 -24.48
C ARG A 97 3.34 0.96 -24.28
N ILE A 98 4.16 0.08 -23.69
CA ILE A 98 5.58 0.34 -23.44
C ILE A 98 6.35 0.47 -24.77
N ALA A 99 6.09 -0.42 -25.73
CA ALA A 99 6.71 -0.37 -27.05
C ALA A 99 6.40 0.94 -27.79
N ASN A 100 5.17 1.45 -27.68
CA ASN A 100 4.78 2.72 -28.29
C ASN A 100 5.53 3.93 -27.72
N LEU A 101 6.11 3.85 -26.51
CA LEU A 101 6.94 4.93 -25.95
C LEU A 101 8.32 5.02 -26.62
N ALA A 102 8.78 3.95 -27.27
CA ALA A 102 10.10 3.88 -27.91
C ALA A 102 10.06 4.24 -29.41
N ILE A 103 8.91 4.71 -29.92
CA ILE A 103 8.78 5.13 -31.32
C ILE A 103 9.48 6.48 -31.48
N PHE A 104 10.61 6.47 -32.20
CA PHE A 104 11.25 7.64 -32.79
C PHE A 104 10.64 7.94 -34.17
#